data_AF-A0A829HCU4-F1
#
_entry.id   AF-A0A829HCU4-F1
#
_cell.length_a   1.000
_cell.length_b   1.000
_cell.length_c   1.000
_cell.angle_alpha   90.00
_cell.angle_beta   90.00
_cell.angle_gamma   90.00
#
_symmetry.space_group_name_H-M   'P 1'
#
loop_
_entity.id
_entity.type
_entity.pdbx_description
1 polymer ?
#
loop_
_entity_poly.entity_id
_entity_poly.type
_entity_poly.pdbx_seq_one_letter_code
_entity_poly.pdbx_strand_id
1 'polypeptide(L)'
;EDGTLRLHHFVSVNHDDFANPQAKFFEVLAQLAAWLPFHLDAQTTGTAAFMDAANRHHFPGLGVVRKYQLMHHLELIGRWLQTSTQR
;
A
#
# COMPACT_ATOMS: atom_id res chain seq x y z
N GLU A 1 14.78 19.50 -0.45
CA GLU A 1 14.43 18.06 -0.41
C GLU A 1 15.70 17.26 -0.60
N ASP A 2 15.87 16.18 0.15
CA ASP A 2 17.08 15.34 0.19
C ASP A 2 17.19 14.35 -0.99
N GLY A 3 16.31 14.46 -1.99
CA GLY A 3 16.31 13.57 -3.15
C GLY A 3 15.92 12.14 -2.81
N THR A 4 15.18 11.90 -1.73
CA THR A 4 14.80 10.54 -1.30
C THR A 4 13.37 10.19 -1.68
N LEU A 5 13.14 8.89 -1.92
CA LEU A 5 11.81 8.28 -1.99
C LEU A 5 11.62 7.43 -0.74
N ARG A 6 10.54 7.66 0.02
CA ARG A 6 10.24 6.92 1.25
C ARG A 6 9.01 6.05 1.05
N LEU A 7 9.08 4.80 1.50
CA LEU A 7 7.97 3.86 1.49
C LEU A 7 7.50 3.64 2.93
N HIS A 8 6.21 3.84 3.18
CA HIS A 8 5.61 3.55 4.48
C HIS A 8 5.24 2.06 4.55
N HIS A 9 5.78 1.36 5.55
CA HIS A 9 5.48 -0.06 5.77
C HIS A 9 4.46 -0.21 6.90
N PHE A 10 3.31 -0.76 6.58
CA PHE A 10 2.28 -1.12 7.56
C PHE A 10 2.49 -2.53 8.09
N VAL A 11 2.30 -2.70 9.39
CA VAL A 11 2.40 -3.99 10.08
C VAL A 11 1.09 -4.25 10.83
N SER A 12 0.56 -5.47 10.76
CA SER A 12 -0.64 -5.84 11.51
C SER A 12 -0.39 -5.75 13.02
N VAL A 13 -1.42 -5.41 13.80
CA VAL A 13 -1.29 -5.28 15.26
C VAL A 13 -0.97 -6.65 15.84
N ASN A 14 -1.67 -7.69 15.38
CA ASN A 14 -1.32 -9.07 15.66
C ASN A 14 -0.23 -9.53 14.68
N HIS A 15 1.03 -9.66 15.11
CA HIS A 15 2.16 -10.04 14.25
C HIS A 15 3.13 -11.08 14.86
N ASP A 16 2.77 -11.70 15.99
CA ASP A 16 3.64 -12.68 16.67
C ASP A 16 3.87 -13.96 15.87
N ASP A 17 2.92 -14.31 14.99
CA ASP A 17 2.98 -15.45 14.09
C ASP A 17 2.46 -15.14 12.67
N PHE A 18 2.53 -16.14 11.79
CA PHE A 18 2.00 -16.09 10.43
C PHE A 18 0.56 -16.62 10.31
N ALA A 19 -0.13 -16.86 11.43
CA ALA A 19 -1.50 -17.38 11.40
C ALA A 19 -2.49 -16.33 10.89
N ASN A 20 -3.64 -16.77 10.38
CA ASN A 20 -4.75 -15.89 9.99
C ASN A 20 -4.36 -14.71 9.06
N PRO A 21 -3.71 -14.97 7.91
CA PRO A 21 -3.26 -13.91 6.99
C PRO A 21 -4.40 -13.00 6.49
N GLN A 22 -5.62 -13.55 6.41
CA GLN A 22 -6.81 -12.77 6.08
C GLN A 22 -7.14 -11.70 7.13
N ALA A 23 -7.08 -12.05 8.43
CA ALA A 23 -7.37 -11.10 9.50
C ALA A 23 -6.31 -10.00 9.54
N LYS A 24 -5.03 -10.39 9.47
CA LYS A 24 -3.88 -9.45 9.41
C LYS A 24 -3.96 -8.52 8.21
N PHE A 25 -4.43 -9.01 7.07
CA PHE A 25 -4.68 -8.18 5.88
C PHE A 25 -5.70 -7.07 6.15
N PHE A 26 -6.84 -7.37 6.77
CA PHE A 26 -7.84 -6.35 7.08
C PHE A 26 -7.39 -5.38 8.17
N GLU A 27 -6.59 -5.83 9.15
CA GLU A 27 -5.95 -4.92 10.12
C GLU A 27 -5.06 -3.88 9.42
N VAL A 28 -4.24 -4.32 8.46
CA VAL A 28 -3.39 -3.42 7.67
C VAL A 28 -4.21 -2.49 6.77
N LEU A 29 -5.29 -2.99 6.16
CA LEU A 29 -6.16 -2.16 5.33
C LEU A 29 -6.85 -1.05 6.12
N ALA A 30 -7.24 -1.31 7.37
CA ALA A 30 -7.80 -0.29 8.25
C ALA A 30 -6.80 0.83 8.54
N GLN A 31 -5.53 0.47 8.80
CA GLN A 31 -4.45 1.45 8.97
C GLN A 31 -4.21 2.26 7.69
N LEU A 32 -4.13 1.59 6.54
CA LEU A 32 -3.96 2.24 5.24
C LEU A 32 -5.11 3.21 4.94
N ALA A 33 -6.36 2.80 5.16
CA ALA A 33 -7.55 3.63 4.93
C ALA A 33 -7.56 4.90 5.80
N ALA A 34 -7.08 4.80 7.04
CA ALA A 34 -6.95 5.96 7.94
C ALA A 34 -5.79 6.89 7.54
N TRP A 35 -4.71 6.34 6.97
CA TRP A 35 -3.49 7.07 6.63
C TRP A 35 -3.58 7.80 5.27
N LEU A 36 -4.22 7.18 4.27
CA LEU A 36 -4.23 7.64 2.88
C LEU A 36 -4.85 9.03 2.65
N PRO A 37 -5.91 9.48 3.37
CA PRO A 37 -6.46 10.83 3.21
C PRO A 37 -5.47 11.95 3.52
N PHE A 38 -4.45 11.67 4.33
CA PHE A 38 -3.40 12.64 4.71
C PHE A 38 -2.14 12.55 3.84
N HIS A 39 -2.08 11.58 2.92
CA HIS A 39 -0.91 11.27 2.08
C HIS A 39 -1.34 11.10 0.62
N LEU A 40 -1.72 12.22 0.00
CA LEU A 40 -2.28 12.24 -1.36
C LEU A 40 -1.29 11.72 -2.41
N ASP A 41 0.01 11.90 -2.18
CA ASP A 41 1.10 11.40 -3.03
C ASP A 41 1.17 9.87 -3.09
N ALA A 42 0.72 9.19 -2.04
CA ALA A 42 0.66 7.74 -1.97
C ALA A 42 -0.58 7.14 -2.64
N GLN A 43 -1.52 7.96 -3.13
CA GLN A 43 -2.66 7.48 -3.91
C GLN A 43 -2.20 7.01 -5.30
N THR A 44 -2.18 5.69 -5.48
CA THR A 44 -1.83 5.00 -6.72
C THR A 44 -2.89 3.98 -7.11
N THR A 45 -2.74 3.40 -8.29
CA THR A 45 -3.58 2.28 -8.75
C THR A 45 -3.51 1.10 -7.76
N GLY A 46 -2.34 0.86 -7.15
CA GLY A 46 -2.15 -0.20 -6.15
C GLY A 46 -2.92 0.06 -4.85
N THR A 47 -2.88 1.27 -4.30
CA THR A 47 -3.67 1.62 -3.11
C THR A 47 -5.17 1.66 -3.40
N ALA A 48 -5.58 2.09 -4.59
CA ALA A 48 -6.97 2.02 -5.00
C ALA A 48 -7.48 0.57 -5.03
N ALA A 49 -6.69 -0.37 -5.54
CA ALA A 49 -7.03 -1.79 -5.54
C ALA A 49 -7.14 -2.38 -4.11
N PHE A 50 -6.28 -1.93 -3.19
CA PHE A 50 -6.42 -2.28 -1.77
C PHE A 50 -7.72 -1.75 -1.16
N MET A 51 -8.11 -0.51 -1.47
CA MET A 51 -9.36 0.07 -0.97
C MET A 51 -10.60 -0.56 -1.57
N ASP A 52 -10.55 -0.96 -2.83
CA ASP A 52 -11.61 -1.76 -3.46
C ASP A 52 -11.73 -3.16 -2.83
N ALA A 53 -10.62 -3.80 -2.45
CA ALA A 53 -10.65 -5.04 -1.67
C ALA A 53 -11.25 -4.84 -0.27
N ALA A 54 -10.90 -3.72 0.40
CA ALA A 54 -11.45 -3.34 1.70
C ALA A 54 -12.98 -3.12 1.63
N ASN A 55 -13.43 -2.32 0.66
CA ASN A 55 -14.84 -1.98 0.47
C ASN A 55 -15.71 -3.21 0.18
N ARG A 56 -15.17 -4.20 -0.54
CA ARG A 56 -15.84 -5.47 -0.82
C ARG A 56 -15.67 -6.50 0.30
N HIS A 57 -14.96 -6.14 1.37
CA HIS A 57 -14.60 -7.03 2.47
C HIS A 57 -13.99 -8.36 1.99
N HIS A 58 -13.19 -8.31 0.93
CA HIS A 58 -12.67 -9.46 0.21
C HIS A 58 -11.16 -9.58 0.37
N PHE A 59 -10.70 -10.76 0.82
CA PHE A 59 -9.28 -11.10 0.80
C PHE A 59 -8.93 -11.83 -0.50
N PRO A 60 -8.18 -11.21 -1.42
CA PRO A 60 -7.93 -11.77 -2.75
C PRO A 60 -6.80 -12.81 -2.78
N GLY A 61 -6.26 -13.19 -1.62
CA GLY A 61 -5.10 -14.07 -1.49
C GLY A 61 -3.76 -13.33 -1.62
N LEU A 62 -2.71 -13.94 -1.08
CA LEU A 62 -1.38 -13.31 -0.93
C LEU A 62 -0.72 -12.92 -2.26
N GLY A 63 -0.93 -13.70 -3.32
CA GLY A 63 -0.37 -13.39 -4.65
C GLY A 63 -0.95 -12.09 -5.22
N VAL A 64 -2.25 -11.87 -5.06
CA VAL A 64 -2.92 -10.64 -5.51
C VAL A 64 -2.58 -9.46 -4.61
N VAL A 65 -2.47 -9.68 -3.30
CA VAL A 65 -1.94 -8.67 -2.36
C VAL A 65 -0.55 -8.20 -2.81
N ARG A 66 0.35 -9.13 -3.15
CA ARG A 66 1.70 -8.79 -3.64
C ARG A 66 1.65 -8.01 -4.95
N LYS A 67 0.73 -8.36 -5.87
CA LYS A 67 0.51 -7.59 -7.11
C LYS A 67 0.15 -6.14 -6.79
N TYR A 68 -0.76 -5.88 -5.85
CA TYR A 68 -1.14 -4.51 -5.48
C TYR A 68 0.02 -3.71 -4.87
N GLN A 69 0.85 -4.35 -4.03
CA GLN A 69 2.09 -3.73 -3.51
C GLN A 69 3.03 -3.31 -4.64
N LEU A 70 3.28 -4.21 -5.61
CA LEU A 70 4.15 -3.93 -6.75
C LEU A 70 3.60 -2.80 -7.63
N MET A 71 2.29 -2.80 -7.91
CA MET A 71 1.62 -1.72 -8.63
C MET A 71 1.87 -0.37 -7.95
N HIS A 72 1.71 -0.31 -6.62
CA HIS A 72 1.96 0.92 -5.86
C HIS A 72 3.43 1.36 -5.92
N HIS A 73 4.38 0.45 -5.68
CA HIS A 73 5.81 0.79 -5.72
C HIS A 73 6.27 1.25 -7.10
N LEU A 74 5.88 0.54 -8.17
CA LEU A 74 6.28 0.91 -9.54
C LEU A 74 5.72 2.27 -9.94
N GLU A 75 4.48 2.57 -9.56
CA GLU A 75 3.87 3.86 -9.84
C GLU A 75 4.57 4.99 -9.08
N LEU A 76 4.88 4.81 -7.79
CA LEU A 76 5.65 5.78 -7.01
C LEU A 76 7.06 6.02 -7.57
N ILE A 77 7.78 4.95 -7.91
CA ILE A 77 9.11 5.04 -8.52
C ILE A 77 9.04 5.80 -9.85
N GLY A 78 8.03 5.51 -10.68
CA GLY A 78 7.81 6.21 -11.94
C GLY A 78 7.59 7.72 -11.76
N ARG A 79 6.70 8.11 -10.83
CA ARG A 79 6.45 9.52 -10.48
C ARG A 79 7.71 10.21 -9.96
N TRP A 80 8.47 9.52 -9.11
CA TRP A 80 9.71 10.04 -8.52
C TRP A 80 10.78 10.27 -9.59
N LEU A 81 10.99 9.31 -10.51
CA LEU A 81 11.96 9.44 -11.60
C LEU A 81 11.60 10.61 -12.54
N GLN A 82 10.33 10.73 -12.94
CA GLN A 82 9.86 11.84 -13.77
C GLN A 82 10.09 13.21 -13.11
N THR A 83 9.81 13.32 -11.82
CA THR A 83 10.02 14.55 -11.05
C THR A 83 11.52 14.85 -10.89
N SER A 84 12.37 13.81 -10.75
CA SER A 84 13.82 13.97 -10.61
C SER A 84 14.50 14.41 -11.92
N THR A 85 13.98 13.98 -13.08
CA THR A 85 14.50 14.38 -14.40
C THR A 85 14.16 15.83 -14.76
N GLN A 86 13.16 16.43 -14.11
CA GLN A 86 12.77 17.82 -14.32
C GLN A 86 13.46 18.82 -13.38
N ARG A 87 14.32 18.37 -12.46
CA ARG A 87 15.11 19.23 -11.56
C ARG A 87 16.50 19.48 -12.08
#